data_AF-A0A2T7PPY2-F1
#
_entry.id   AF-A0A2T7PPY2-F1
#
_cell.length_a   1.000
_cell.length_b   1.000
_cell.length_c   1.000
_cell.angle_alpha   90.00
_cell.angle_beta   90.00
_cell.angle_gamma   90.00
#
_symmetry.space_group_name_H-M   'P 1'
#
loop_
_entity.id
_entity.type
_entity.pdbx_description
1 polymer ?
#
loop_
_entity_poly.entity_id
_entity_poly.type
_entity_poly.pdbx_seq_one_letter_code
_entity_poly.pdbx_strand_id
1 'polypeptide(L)'
;MENPPDAGSTVAVWQQKLDEHRNPLSDSKPVKIGQYDKTDIKAGKNWVYLEYLEGEKYNFHCNGEKRKAVILITCDPEATDNTNPLEIIEESKNRTEGCYYLFELAHPEVCEVKTE
;
A
#
# COMPACT_ATOMS: atom_id res chain seq x y z
N MET A 1 0.75 22.76 -7.28
CA MET A 1 1.57 21.59 -6.95
C MET A 1 1.42 21.36 -5.45
N GLU A 2 0.48 20.51 -5.03
CA GLU A 2 0.43 20.10 -3.61
C GLU A 2 1.61 19.14 -3.38
N ASN A 3 2.40 19.39 -2.33
CA ASN A 3 3.50 18.53 -1.91
C ASN A 3 2.97 17.12 -1.56
N PRO A 4 3.84 16.07 -1.53
CA PRO A 4 3.51 14.82 -0.87
C PRO A 4 2.93 15.09 0.53
N PRO A 5 2.08 14.19 1.07
CA PRO A 5 1.38 14.43 2.32
C PRO A 5 2.37 14.93 3.39
N ASP A 6 2.07 16.11 3.95
CA ASP A 6 2.93 16.94 4.79
C ASP A 6 3.51 16.17 6.00
N ALA A 7 4.63 16.66 6.56
CA ALA A 7 5.18 16.16 7.81
C ALA A 7 4.18 16.40 8.96
N GLY A 8 3.42 15.36 9.30
CA GLY A 8 2.24 15.44 10.19
C GLY A 8 0.99 14.74 9.62
N SER A 9 1.04 14.35 8.35
CA SER A 9 0.04 13.51 7.70
C SER A 9 0.09 12.07 8.23
N THR A 10 -1.07 11.47 8.44
CA THR A 10 -1.25 10.05 8.80
C THR A 10 -1.14 9.10 7.60
N VAL A 11 -0.87 9.63 6.41
CA VAL A 11 -0.89 8.84 5.17
C VAL A 11 0.30 7.89 5.09
N ALA A 12 0.02 6.59 5.00
CA ALA A 12 1.02 5.54 4.80
C ALA A 12 1.27 5.28 3.31
N VAL A 13 0.21 5.26 2.51
CA VAL A 13 0.26 4.95 1.07
C VAL A 13 -0.52 6.00 0.30
N TRP A 14 0.09 6.52 -0.76
CA TRP A 14 -0.49 7.49 -1.68
C TRP A 14 -0.10 7.17 -3.12
N GLN A 15 -0.88 7.67 -4.07
CA GLN A 15 -0.67 7.47 -5.50
C GLN A 15 -0.46 8.81 -6.21
N GLN A 16 0.57 8.90 -7.05
CA GLN A 16 0.82 10.03 -7.95
C GLN A 16 0.59 9.62 -9.40
N LYS A 17 -0.11 10.44 -10.17
CA LYS A 17 -0.07 10.32 -11.64
C LYS A 17 1.16 11.03 -12.18
N LEU A 18 1.90 10.32 -13.02
CA LEU A 18 3.08 10.83 -13.70
C LEU A 18 2.80 11.03 -15.19
N ASP A 19 3.53 11.95 -15.81
CA ASP A 19 3.61 12.08 -17.26
C ASP A 19 4.53 11.00 -17.88
N GLU A 20 4.67 11.02 -19.21
CA GLU A 20 5.53 10.10 -19.95
C GLU A 20 7.03 10.19 -19.58
N HIS A 21 7.45 11.31 -19.00
CA HIS A 21 8.81 11.56 -18.53
C HIS A 21 8.98 11.25 -17.04
N ARG A 22 7.98 10.63 -16.40
CA ARG A 22 7.92 10.29 -14.97
C ARG A 22 7.90 11.51 -14.04
N ASN A 23 7.50 12.68 -14.52
CA ASN A 23 7.26 13.85 -13.67
C ASN A 23 5.83 13.84 -13.14
N PRO A 24 5.55 14.36 -11.93
CA PRO A 24 4.18 14.56 -11.46
C PRO A 24 3.36 15.39 -12.45
N LEU A 25 2.21 14.88 -12.86
CA LEU A 25 1.30 15.63 -13.73
C LEU A 25 0.80 16.88 -12.99
N SER A 26 1.00 18.06 -13.57
CA SER A 26 0.78 19.37 -12.92
C SER A 26 -0.60 19.54 -12.31
N ASP A 27 -1.61 18.96 -12.96
CA ASP A 27 -3.03 19.08 -12.59
C ASP A 27 -3.55 17.86 -11.81
N SER A 28 -2.67 16.90 -11.48
CA SER A 28 -3.03 15.72 -10.68
C SER A 28 -2.58 15.85 -9.24
N LYS A 29 -3.57 16.02 -8.35
CA LYS A 29 -3.38 15.87 -6.91
C LYS A 29 -2.99 14.41 -6.55
N PRO A 30 -2.04 14.21 -5.60
CA PRO A 30 -1.81 12.91 -4.98
C PRO A 30 -3.07 12.32 -4.34
N VAL A 31 -3.39 11.06 -4.62
CA VAL A 31 -4.55 10.37 -4.04
C VAL A 31 -4.11 9.59 -2.80
N LYS A 32 -4.75 9.83 -1.66
CA LYS A 32 -4.50 9.05 -0.44
C LYS A 32 -5.12 7.66 -0.55
N ILE A 33 -4.34 6.62 -0.30
CA ILE A 33 -4.77 5.22 -0.43
C ILE A 33 -5.03 4.59 0.94
N GLY A 34 -4.19 4.88 1.93
CA GLY A 34 -4.34 4.34 3.28
C GLY A 34 -3.55 5.12 4.32
N GLN A 35 -3.96 5.02 5.58
CA GLN A 35 -3.37 5.74 6.71
C GLN A 35 -2.74 4.79 7.73
N TYR A 36 -1.58 5.15 8.30
CA TYR A 36 -0.87 4.31 9.29
C TYR A 36 -1.52 4.30 10.67
N ASP A 37 -2.39 5.28 10.98
CA ASP A 37 -3.17 5.32 12.22
C ASP A 37 -4.53 4.59 12.07
N LYS A 38 -4.76 3.98 10.90
CA LYS A 38 -5.94 3.18 10.53
C LYS A 38 -5.48 1.84 9.98
N THR A 39 -4.64 1.18 10.77
CA THR A 39 -3.99 -0.08 10.41
C THR A 39 -4.73 -1.28 10.98
N ASP A 40 -4.89 -2.32 10.17
CA ASP A 40 -5.21 -3.67 10.62
C ASP A 40 -4.08 -4.63 10.22
N ILE A 41 -3.76 -5.58 11.09
CA ILE A 41 -2.65 -6.52 10.89
C ILE A 41 -3.14 -7.93 11.19
N LYS A 42 -2.99 -8.82 10.20
CA LYS A 42 -3.17 -10.26 10.38
C LYS A 42 -1.81 -10.93 10.12
N ALA A 43 -1.41 -11.87 10.94
CA ALA A 43 -0.13 -12.55 10.79
C ALA A 43 -0.30 -14.06 10.89
N GLY A 44 0.50 -14.77 10.12
CA GLY A 44 0.72 -16.21 10.24
C GLY A 44 2.19 -16.49 10.52
N LYS A 45 2.57 -17.76 10.40
CA LYS A 45 3.94 -18.25 10.62
C LYS A 45 4.99 -17.46 9.83
N ASN A 46 4.80 -17.32 8.52
CA ASN A 46 5.80 -16.74 7.61
C ASN A 46 5.23 -15.62 6.74
N TRP A 47 4.14 -14.99 7.19
CA TRP A 47 3.51 -13.91 6.44
C TRP A 47 2.79 -12.92 7.36
N VAL A 48 2.77 -11.66 6.94
CA VAL A 48 1.97 -10.58 7.52
C VAL A 48 1.10 -10.00 6.42
N TYR A 49 -0.17 -9.81 6.71
CA TYR A 49 -1.13 -9.12 5.88
C TYR A 49 -1.46 -7.79 6.56
N LEU A 50 -0.83 -6.72 6.07
CA LEU A 50 -0.91 -5.38 6.61
C LEU A 50 -1.90 -4.55 5.78
N GLU A 51 -2.98 -4.09 6.39
CA GLU A 51 -3.95 -3.19 5.75
C GLU A 51 -3.76 -1.76 6.27
N TYR A 52 -3.60 -0.80 5.36
CA TYR A 52 -3.77 0.62 5.63
C TYR A 52 -5.12 1.06 5.07
N LEU A 53 -6.02 1.42 5.97
CA LEU A 53 -7.41 1.72 5.66
C LEU A 53 -7.64 3.22 5.49
N GLU A 54 -8.90 3.57 5.19
CA GLU A 54 -9.40 4.94 5.29
C GLU A 54 -8.73 5.94 4.33
N GLY A 55 -8.40 5.50 3.12
CA GLY A 55 -7.99 6.39 2.02
C GLY A 55 -9.12 7.28 1.51
N GLU A 56 -8.83 8.02 0.44
CA GLU A 56 -9.86 8.79 -0.27
C GLU A 56 -10.89 7.85 -0.94
N LYS A 57 -12.14 8.30 -1.04
CA LYS A 57 -13.22 7.55 -1.69
C LYS A 57 -12.97 7.38 -3.19
N TYR A 58 -13.31 6.22 -3.75
CA TYR A 58 -13.38 6.08 -5.20
C TYR A 58 -14.44 7.03 -5.78
N ASN A 59 -14.17 7.62 -6.94
CA ASN A 59 -15.11 8.57 -7.56
C ASN A 59 -16.18 7.84 -8.40
N PHE A 60 -15.79 6.78 -9.11
CA PHE A 60 -16.63 6.11 -10.11
C PHE A 60 -16.64 4.59 -9.99
N HIS A 61 -15.83 4.03 -9.09
CA HIS A 61 -15.68 2.59 -8.89
C HIS A 61 -16.08 2.22 -7.46
N CYS A 62 -16.23 0.92 -7.20
CA CYS A 62 -16.28 0.37 -5.85
C CYS A 62 -17.33 1.02 -4.94
N ASN A 63 -18.46 1.45 -5.52
CA ASN A 63 -19.55 2.15 -4.82
C ASN A 63 -19.13 3.33 -3.93
N GLY A 64 -18.02 3.99 -4.28
CA GLY A 64 -17.50 5.12 -3.51
C GLY A 64 -16.94 4.75 -2.12
N GLU A 65 -16.54 3.50 -1.92
CA GLU A 65 -15.83 3.09 -0.72
C GLU A 65 -14.49 3.83 -0.59
N LYS A 66 -14.00 3.93 0.64
CA LYS A 66 -12.66 4.46 0.91
C LYS A 66 -11.63 3.46 0.40
N ARG A 67 -10.63 3.98 -0.31
CA ARG A 67 -9.48 3.16 -0.73
C ARG A 67 -8.80 2.53 0.48
N LYS A 68 -8.16 1.40 0.24
CA LYS A 68 -7.26 0.74 1.18
C LYS A 68 -6.06 0.16 0.44
N ALA A 69 -4.92 0.15 1.11
CA ALA A 69 -3.73 -0.56 0.67
C ALA A 69 -3.58 -1.84 1.51
N VAL A 70 -3.18 -2.92 0.84
CA VAL A 70 -2.83 -4.19 1.42
C VAL A 70 -1.38 -4.45 1.06
N ILE A 71 -0.53 -4.69 2.06
CA ILE A 71 0.84 -5.13 1.86
C ILE A 71 0.93 -6.57 2.39
N LEU A 72 1.09 -7.52 1.47
CA LEU A 72 1.41 -8.89 1.81
C LEU A 72 2.92 -8.99 1.99
N ILE A 73 3.36 -9.16 3.24
CA ILE A 73 4.76 -9.31 3.61
C ILE A 73 5.03 -10.79 3.82
N THR A 74 5.96 -11.37 3.08
CA THR A 74 6.36 -12.79 3.23
C THR A 74 7.75 -12.90 3.81
N CYS A 75 8.00 -13.95 4.59
CA CYS A 75 9.34 -14.27 5.07
C CYS A 75 10.27 -14.62 3.90
N ASP A 76 11.37 -13.89 3.81
CA ASP A 76 12.56 -14.26 3.05
C ASP A 76 13.79 -13.83 3.86
N PRO A 77 14.55 -14.79 4.43
CA PRO A 77 15.71 -14.48 5.26
C PRO A 77 16.82 -13.71 4.53
N GLU A 78 16.86 -13.80 3.19
CA GLU A 78 17.90 -13.19 2.36
C GLU A 78 17.43 -11.88 1.70
N ALA A 79 16.17 -11.49 1.91
CA ALA A 79 15.62 -10.28 1.31
C ALA A 79 16.29 -9.01 1.85
N THR A 80 16.55 -8.09 0.93
CA THR A 80 17.04 -6.74 1.19
C THR A 80 16.20 -5.75 0.38
N ASP A 81 16.19 -4.47 0.78
CA ASP A 81 15.48 -3.40 0.07
C ASP A 81 15.85 -3.30 -1.43
N ASN A 82 17.05 -3.77 -1.82
CA ASN A 82 17.53 -3.74 -3.20
C ASN A 82 17.15 -5.00 -4.00
N THR A 83 17.09 -6.16 -3.35
CA THR A 83 16.84 -7.46 -4.03
C THR A 83 15.35 -7.76 -4.12
N ASN A 84 14.57 -7.28 -3.15
CA ASN A 84 13.14 -7.55 -3.02
C ASN A 84 12.42 -6.24 -2.68
N PRO A 85 12.42 -5.24 -3.60
CA PRO A 85 11.72 -3.99 -3.34
C PRO A 85 10.21 -4.24 -3.20
N LEU A 86 9.51 -3.29 -2.56
CA LEU A 86 8.04 -3.30 -2.54
C LEU A 86 7.49 -3.24 -3.98
N GLU A 87 6.71 -4.25 -4.37
CA GLU A 87 6.09 -4.32 -5.69
C GLU A 87 4.59 -4.12 -5.61
N ILE A 88 4.02 -3.41 -6.59
CA ILE A 88 2.57 -3.33 -6.77
C ILE A 88 2.11 -4.51 -7.61
N ILE A 89 1.22 -5.34 -7.07
CA ILE A 89 0.67 -6.51 -7.75
C ILE A 89 -0.57 -6.12 -8.56
N GLU A 90 -1.52 -5.44 -7.92
CA GLU A 90 -2.75 -5.01 -8.59
C GLU A 90 -3.46 -3.84 -7.90
N GLU A 91 -4.32 -3.18 -8.68
CA GLU A 91 -5.42 -2.35 -8.19
C GLU A 91 -6.73 -3.08 -8.52
N SER A 92 -7.35 -3.70 -7.53
CA SER A 92 -8.58 -4.48 -7.69
C SER A 92 -9.81 -3.56 -7.69
N LYS A 93 -10.00 -2.76 -8.75
CA LYS A 93 -11.08 -1.74 -8.85
C LYS A 93 -12.31 -2.15 -9.64
N ASN A 94 -12.26 -3.28 -10.35
CA ASN A 94 -13.38 -3.78 -11.18
C ASN A 94 -14.32 -4.68 -10.36
N ARG A 95 -14.62 -4.28 -9.12
CA ARG A 95 -15.47 -5.00 -8.18
C ARG A 95 -16.56 -4.05 -7.68
N THR A 96 -17.68 -4.63 -7.26
CA THR A 96 -18.78 -3.86 -6.68
C THR A 96 -18.41 -3.31 -5.29
N GLU A 97 -17.62 -4.07 -4.53
CA GLU A 97 -17.15 -3.73 -3.18
C GLU A 97 -15.82 -4.45 -2.88
N GLY A 98 -15.13 -4.00 -1.84
CA GLY A 98 -13.93 -4.65 -1.34
C GLY A 98 -12.72 -4.50 -2.27
N CYS A 99 -12.64 -3.36 -2.95
CA CYS A 99 -11.49 -2.95 -3.74
C CYS A 99 -10.29 -2.63 -2.85
N TYR A 100 -9.11 -2.77 -3.43
CA TYR A 100 -7.83 -2.55 -2.75
C TYR A 100 -6.71 -2.31 -3.75
N TYR A 101 -5.60 -1.81 -3.22
CA TYR A 101 -4.28 -1.87 -3.85
C TYR A 101 -3.50 -2.97 -3.15
N LEU A 102 -3.00 -3.96 -3.88
CA LEU A 102 -2.19 -5.04 -3.34
C LEU A 102 -0.73 -4.82 -3.68
N PHE A 103 0.09 -4.87 -2.65
CA PHE A 103 1.53 -4.85 -2.73
C PHE A 103 2.10 -6.14 -2.15
N GLU A 104 3.26 -6.53 -2.65
CA GLU A 104 4.05 -7.64 -2.11
C GLU A 104 5.40 -7.12 -1.64
N LEU A 105 5.86 -7.64 -0.50
CA LEU A 105 7.17 -7.35 0.07
C LEU A 105 7.74 -8.64 0.66
N ALA A 106 9.00 -8.95 0.38
CA ALA A 106 9.72 -9.99 1.10
C ALA A 106 10.60 -9.35 2.16
N HIS A 107 10.58 -9.86 3.41
CA HIS A 107 11.33 -9.26 4.51
C HIS A 107 11.72 -10.29 5.58
N PRO A 108 12.96 -10.25 6.12
CA PRO A 108 13.41 -11.24 7.12
C PRO A 108 12.67 -11.15 8.46
N GLU A 109 12.15 -9.99 8.84
CA GLU A 109 11.43 -9.71 10.10
C GLU A 109 10.13 -10.50 10.25
N VAL A 110 9.59 -11.00 9.13
CA VAL A 110 8.38 -11.82 9.11
C VAL A 110 8.70 -13.32 9.20
N CYS A 111 9.99 -13.70 9.23
CA CYS A 111 10.42 -15.07 9.47
C CYS A 111 10.27 -15.44 10.94
N GLU A 112 9.77 -16.65 11.22
CA GLU A 112 9.81 -17.17 12.59
C GLU A 112 11.24 -17.24 13.12
N VAL A 113 11.44 -16.75 14.34
CA VAL A 113 12.62 -17.06 15.11
C VAL A 113 12.50 -18.52 15.53
N LYS A 114 13.43 -19.38 15.09
CA LYS A 114 13.54 -20.74 15.63
C LYS A 114 13.84 -20.62 17.11
N THR A 115 12.87 -20.93 17.97
CA THR A 115 13.13 -21.15 19.39
C THR A 115 13.76 -22.54 19.53
N GLU A 116 15.05 -22.58 19.87
CA GLU A 116 15.77 -23.80 20.26
C GLU A 116 15.34 -24.31 21.64
#